data_AF-D4CPP8-F1
#
_entry.id   AF-D4CPP8-F1
#
_cell.length_a   1.000
_cell.length_b   1.000
_cell.length_c   1.000
_cell.angle_alpha   90.00
_cell.angle_beta   90.00
_cell.angle_gamma   90.00
#
_symmetry.space_group_name_H-M   'P 1'
#
loop_
_entity.id
_entity.type
_entity.pdbx_description
1 polymer ?
#
loop_
_entity_poly.entity_id
_entity_poly.type
_entity_poly.pdbx_seq_one_letter_code
_entity_poly.pdbx_strand_id
1 'polypeptide(L)'
;MALSLRTGGSQVSGLAAPPHKNNQLKLKYLGFGFYKDSKIKEWKCRAHQDSIVKLKRKLKELTCRKTPGKVREKIEKINQVTRGWINYYALCSMKTAMTAIDAHLRTRLRVIIWKQWKVPKKRQWGLQKLGVGKDLARLTSYCGDRY
;
A
#
# COMPACT_ATOMS: atom_id res chain seq x y z
N MET A 1 70.95 -27.42 0.71
CA MET A 1 69.95 -27.19 -0.36
C MET A 1 68.57 -27.51 0.20
N ALA A 2 67.74 -26.50 0.46
CA ALA A 2 66.34 -26.70 0.85
C ALA A 2 65.47 -25.86 -0.09
N LEU A 3 64.72 -26.53 -0.97
CA LEU A 3 63.77 -25.94 -1.88
C LEU A 3 62.50 -25.55 -1.11
N SER A 4 62.24 -24.25 -0.98
CA SER A 4 60.99 -23.72 -0.43
C SER A 4 59.96 -23.57 -1.56
N LEU A 5 58.88 -24.37 -1.48
CA LEU A 5 57.73 -24.30 -2.38
C LEU A 5 56.92 -23.03 -2.10
N ARG A 6 56.92 -22.09 -3.06
CA ARG A 6 55.96 -20.98 -3.10
C ARG A 6 54.58 -21.52 -3.47
N THR A 7 53.69 -21.66 -2.49
CA THR A 7 52.25 -21.73 -2.76
C THR A 7 51.72 -20.31 -2.95
N GLY A 8 51.38 -19.97 -4.19
CA GLY A 8 50.73 -18.72 -4.54
C GLY A 8 49.32 -18.65 -3.96
N GLY A 9 49.15 -17.89 -2.87
CA GLY A 9 47.84 -17.46 -2.40
C GLY A 9 47.31 -16.36 -3.31
N SER A 10 46.27 -16.67 -4.07
CA SER A 10 45.54 -15.70 -4.89
C SER A 10 44.90 -14.65 -3.98
N GLN A 11 45.23 -13.37 -4.21
CA GLN A 11 44.65 -12.22 -3.54
C GLN A 11 43.13 -12.18 -3.79
N VAL A 12 42.33 -12.68 -2.85
CA VAL A 12 40.90 -12.43 -2.83
C VAL A 12 40.69 -10.96 -2.48
N SER A 13 40.24 -10.18 -3.47
CA SER A 13 39.91 -8.77 -3.32
C SER A 13 38.94 -8.57 -2.15
N GLY A 14 39.42 -7.89 -1.11
CA GLY A 14 38.64 -7.50 0.04
C GLY A 14 37.57 -6.49 -0.34
N LEU A 15 36.39 -6.96 -0.74
CA LEU A 15 35.14 -6.20 -0.62
C LEU A 15 34.77 -6.20 0.86
N ALA A 16 35.30 -5.22 1.61
CA ALA A 16 34.82 -4.92 2.95
C ALA A 16 33.32 -4.59 2.84
N ALA A 17 32.49 -5.53 3.32
CA ALA A 17 31.04 -5.30 3.39
C ALA A 17 30.80 -4.05 4.25
N PRO A 18 30.00 -3.09 3.78
CA PRO A 18 29.71 -1.89 4.56
C PRO A 18 29.09 -2.31 5.91
N PRO A 19 29.36 -1.58 7.01
CA PRO A 19 28.86 -1.92 8.33
C PRO A 19 27.32 -1.99 8.29
N HIS A 20 26.80 -3.20 8.20
CA HIS A 20 25.37 -3.45 8.24
C HIS A 20 24.92 -3.19 9.67
N LYS A 21 24.13 -2.12 9.87
CA LYS A 21 23.47 -1.82 11.14
C LYS A 21 22.57 -3.01 11.52
N ASN A 22 23.11 -3.90 12.34
CA ASN A 22 22.51 -5.14 12.84
C ASN A 22 21.60 -4.83 14.05
N ASN A 23 20.55 -4.05 13.81
CA ASN A 23 19.49 -3.90 14.79
C ASN A 23 18.53 -5.09 14.65
N GLN A 24 18.62 -6.07 15.54
CA GLN A 24 17.90 -7.36 15.50
C GLN A 24 16.37 -7.20 15.42
N LEU A 25 15.84 -6.06 15.87
CA LEU A 25 14.42 -5.69 15.85
C LEU A 25 13.97 -4.97 14.55
N LYS A 26 14.91 -4.63 13.66
CA LYS A 26 14.69 -3.89 12.40
C LYS A 26 15.22 -4.64 11.17
N LEU A 27 15.27 -5.97 11.24
CA LEU A 27 15.66 -6.80 10.10
C LEU A 27 14.63 -6.66 8.97
N LYS A 28 15.08 -6.10 7.85
CA LYS A 28 14.33 -5.94 6.60
C LYS A 28 15.04 -6.76 5.53
N TYR A 29 14.30 -7.65 4.88
CA TYR A 29 14.79 -8.40 3.73
C TYR A 29 13.74 -8.39 2.63
N LEU A 30 14.11 -7.97 1.41
CA LEU A 30 13.21 -7.89 0.24
C LEU A 30 11.87 -7.16 0.49
N GLY A 31 11.82 -6.22 1.44
CA GLY A 31 10.58 -5.52 1.79
C GLY A 31 9.66 -6.29 2.75
N PHE A 32 10.08 -7.45 3.22
CA PHE A 32 9.54 -8.17 4.36
C PHE A 32 10.21 -7.69 5.65
N GLY A 33 9.43 -7.63 6.73
CA GLY A 33 9.89 -7.50 8.10
C GLY A 33 9.46 -8.74 8.88
N PHE A 34 10.23 -9.10 9.89
CA PHE A 34 9.97 -10.26 10.73
C PHE A 34 9.62 -9.80 12.13
N TYR A 35 8.65 -10.45 12.76
CA TYR A 35 8.36 -10.26 14.17
C TYR A 35 8.22 -11.62 14.84
N LYS A 36 8.70 -11.71 16.08
CA LYS A 36 8.50 -12.88 16.92
C LYS A 36 7.14 -12.74 17.60
N ASP A 37 6.24 -13.66 17.34
CA ASP A 37 4.95 -13.68 18.00
C ASP A 37 5.12 -14.23 19.42
N SER A 38 4.98 -13.38 20.43
CA SER A 38 5.24 -13.77 21.83
C SER A 38 4.31 -14.88 22.33
N LYS A 39 3.14 -15.07 21.70
CA LYS A 39 2.17 -16.10 22.09
C LYS A 39 2.52 -17.50 21.58
N ILE A 40 3.04 -17.58 20.35
CA ILE A 40 3.29 -18.84 19.64
C ILE A 40 4.81 -19.15 19.59
N LYS A 41 5.67 -18.19 19.99
CA LYS A 41 7.14 -18.26 19.95
C LYS A 41 7.72 -18.50 18.54
N GLU A 42 6.91 -18.40 17.49
CA GLU A 42 7.31 -18.51 16.10
C GLU A 42 7.61 -17.15 15.47
N TRP A 43 8.49 -17.17 14.45
CA TRP A 43 8.78 -16.01 13.62
C TRP A 43 7.74 -15.90 12.51
N LYS A 44 7.07 -14.76 12.42
CA LYS A 44 6.09 -14.47 11.38
C LYS A 44 6.57 -13.36 10.46
N CYS A 45 6.24 -13.51 9.19
CA CYS A 45 6.50 -12.51 8.16
C CYS A 45 5.41 -11.42 8.18
N ARG A 46 5.83 -10.17 8.05
CA ARG A 46 5.00 -8.97 7.91
C ARG A 46 5.53 -8.15 6.74
N ALA A 47 4.67 -7.43 6.03
CA ALA A 47 5.15 -6.40 5.10
C ALA A 47 5.88 -5.29 5.89
N HIS A 48 7.08 -4.93 5.45
CA HIS A 48 7.84 -3.84 6.07
C HIS A 48 7.12 -2.50 5.88
N GLN A 49 7.26 -1.59 6.85
CA GLN A 49 6.57 -0.31 6.83
C GLN A 49 6.87 0.51 5.57
N ASP A 50 8.11 0.48 5.07
CA ASP A 50 8.48 1.16 3.82
C ASP A 50 7.66 0.66 2.62
N SER A 51 7.42 -0.64 2.53
CA SER A 51 6.66 -1.24 1.44
C SER A 51 5.19 -0.82 1.51
N ILE A 52 4.64 -0.70 2.72
CA ILE A 52 3.30 -0.16 2.97
C ILE A 52 3.23 1.32 2.56
N VAL A 53 4.24 2.12 2.91
CA VAL A 53 4.31 3.54 2.53
C VAL A 53 4.39 3.68 1.01
N LYS A 54 5.20 2.85 0.34
CA LYS A 54 5.27 2.81 -1.13
C LYS A 54 3.92 2.46 -1.76
N LEU A 55 3.20 1.47 -1.22
CA LEU A 55 1.85 1.14 -1.68
C LEU A 55 0.90 2.32 -1.49
N LYS A 56 0.87 2.93 -0.30
CA LYS A 56 0.04 4.11 -0.01
C LYS A 56 0.33 5.26 -0.97
N ARG A 57 1.61 5.48 -1.31
CA ARG A 57 2.02 6.51 -2.29
C ARG A 57 1.52 6.20 -3.69
N LYS A 58 1.69 4.97 -4.19
CA LYS A 58 1.14 4.55 -5.50
C LYS A 58 -0.38 4.69 -5.55
N LEU A 59 -1.09 4.21 -4.53
CA LEU A 59 -2.54 4.38 -4.43
C LEU A 59 -2.91 5.86 -4.37
N LYS A 60 -2.10 6.69 -3.70
CA LYS A 60 -2.32 8.13 -3.59
C LYS A 60 -2.26 8.80 -4.97
N GLU A 61 -1.28 8.42 -5.78
CA GLU A 61 -1.07 8.90 -7.15
C GLU A 61 -2.22 8.49 -8.08
N LEU A 62 -2.68 7.23 -7.99
CA LEU A 62 -3.82 6.74 -8.79
C LEU A 62 -5.14 7.44 -8.45
N THR A 63 -5.33 7.76 -7.17
CA THR A 63 -6.51 8.48 -6.66
C THR A 63 -6.30 10.00 -6.60
N CYS A 64 -5.29 10.55 -7.29
CA CYS A 64 -5.12 11.99 -7.38
C CYS A 64 -6.28 12.67 -8.12
N ARG A 65 -6.70 13.81 -7.58
CA ARG A 65 -7.75 14.68 -8.13
C ARG A 65 -7.36 15.28 -9.49
N LYS A 66 -6.06 15.54 -9.69
CA LYS A 66 -5.51 16.11 -10.92
C LYS A 66 -5.57 15.16 -12.11
N THR A 67 -5.69 13.85 -11.87
CA THR A 67 -5.67 12.85 -12.94
C THR A 67 -7.08 12.72 -13.54
N PRO A 68 -7.31 13.21 -14.78
CA PRO A 68 -8.58 13.02 -15.47
C PRO A 68 -8.82 11.52 -15.72
N GLY A 69 -10.08 11.10 -15.80
CA GLY A 69 -10.44 9.71 -16.08
C GLY A 69 -11.74 9.28 -15.41
N LYS A 70 -12.30 8.17 -15.91
CA LYS A 70 -13.54 7.59 -15.36
C LYS A 70 -13.24 6.91 -14.02
N VAL A 71 -14.20 6.93 -13.10
CA VAL A 71 -14.05 6.26 -11.78
C VAL A 71 -13.78 4.77 -11.96
N ARG A 72 -14.40 4.14 -12.96
CA ARG A 72 -14.21 2.73 -13.29
C ARG A 72 -12.75 2.40 -13.65
N GLU A 73 -12.13 3.18 -14.51
CA GLU A 73 -10.72 3.01 -14.90
C GLU A 73 -9.78 3.17 -13.69
N LYS A 74 -10.09 4.10 -12.77
CA LYS A 74 -9.34 4.25 -11.52
C LYS A 74 -9.48 3.00 -10.65
N ILE A 75 -10.69 2.47 -10.50
CA ILE A 75 -10.96 1.23 -9.74
C ILE A 75 -10.20 0.04 -10.35
N GLU A 76 -10.21 -0.10 -11.67
CA GLU A 76 -9.48 -1.18 -12.36
C GLU A 76 -7.98 -1.11 -12.10
N LYS A 77 -7.36 0.08 -12.23
CA LYS A 77 -5.94 0.30 -11.92
C LYS A 77 -5.61 0.01 -10.45
N ILE A 78 -6.47 0.46 -9.52
CA ILE A 78 -6.30 0.16 -8.10
C ILE A 78 -6.37 -1.35 -7.86
N ASN A 79 -7.33 -2.04 -8.46
CA ASN A 79 -7.47 -3.48 -8.32
C ASN A 79 -6.26 -4.23 -8.88
N GLN A 80 -5.67 -3.79 -9.99
CA GLN A 80 -4.43 -4.39 -10.52
C GLN A 80 -3.26 -4.24 -9.54
N VAL A 81 -3.04 -3.03 -9.01
CA VAL A 81 -1.97 -2.78 -8.02
C VAL A 81 -2.19 -3.58 -6.75
N THR A 82 -3.41 -3.62 -6.24
CA THR A 82 -3.77 -4.37 -5.03
C THR A 82 -3.57 -5.87 -5.23
N ARG A 83 -3.98 -6.43 -6.37
CA ARG A 83 -3.76 -7.85 -6.69
C ARG A 83 -2.28 -8.20 -6.77
N GLY A 84 -1.48 -7.41 -7.48
CA GLY A 84 -0.04 -7.64 -7.57
C GLY A 84 0.65 -7.56 -6.21
N TRP A 85 0.24 -6.61 -5.37
CA TRP A 85 0.79 -6.48 -4.03
C TRP A 85 0.38 -7.63 -3.09
N ILE A 86 -0.88 -8.05 -3.13
CA ILE A 86 -1.36 -9.21 -2.35
C ILE A 86 -0.62 -10.47 -2.76
N ASN A 87 -0.43 -10.70 -4.07
CA ASN A 87 0.28 -11.88 -4.56
C ASN A 87 1.74 -11.92 -4.06
N TYR A 88 2.43 -10.78 -4.10
CA TYR A 88 3.82 -10.69 -3.62
C TYR A 88 3.96 -10.95 -2.12
N TYR A 89 2.99 -10.51 -1.32
CA TYR A 89 3.04 -10.63 0.15
C TYR A 89 2.11 -11.72 0.72
N ALA A 90 1.66 -12.68 -0.10
CA ALA A 90 0.66 -13.68 0.29
C ALA A 90 1.03 -14.48 1.57
N LEU A 91 2.33 -14.68 1.82
CA LEU A 91 2.86 -15.39 2.99
C LEU A 91 2.81 -14.57 4.31
N CYS A 92 2.39 -13.30 4.27
CA CYS A 92 2.42 -12.39 5.41
C CYS A 92 1.05 -12.18 6.05
N SER A 93 1.03 -12.06 7.39
CA SER A 93 -0.14 -11.56 8.12
C SER A 93 -0.29 -10.05 7.93
N MET A 94 -1.19 -9.62 7.04
CA MET A 94 -1.36 -8.20 6.69
C MET A 94 -2.82 -7.74 6.63
N LYS A 95 -3.76 -8.56 7.10
CA LYS A 95 -5.20 -8.25 7.04
C LYS A 95 -5.51 -6.87 7.62
N THR A 96 -4.94 -6.56 8.80
CA THR A 96 -5.11 -5.27 9.49
C THR A 96 -4.57 -4.08 8.68
N ALA A 97 -3.38 -4.21 8.10
CA ALA A 97 -2.78 -3.17 7.27
C ALA A 97 -3.61 -2.93 6.01
N MET A 98 -4.12 -4.00 5.39
CA MET A 98 -4.97 -3.91 4.21
C MET A 98 -6.31 -3.22 4.53
N THR A 99 -6.95 -3.55 5.64
CA THR A 99 -8.22 -2.90 6.06
C THR A 99 -8.03 -1.40 6.27
N ALA A 100 -6.94 -0.97 6.89
CA ALA A 100 -6.64 0.45 7.08
C ALA A 100 -6.44 1.17 5.72
N ILE A 101 -5.75 0.53 4.77
CA ILE A 101 -5.54 1.09 3.43
C ILE A 101 -6.86 1.17 2.66
N ASP A 102 -7.72 0.14 2.73
CA ASP A 102 -9.03 0.13 2.08
C ASP A 102 -9.93 1.25 2.64
N ALA A 103 -9.95 1.45 3.95
CA ALA A 103 -10.70 2.54 4.58
C ALA A 103 -10.31 3.91 4.01
N HIS A 104 -9.01 4.20 3.92
CA HIS A 104 -8.52 5.45 3.31
C HIS A 104 -8.88 5.53 1.82
N LEU A 105 -8.76 4.42 1.08
CA LEU A 105 -9.07 4.36 -0.34
C LEU A 105 -10.55 4.67 -0.60
N ARG A 106 -11.47 4.07 0.16
CA ARG A 106 -12.91 4.30 0.07
C ARG A 106 -13.25 5.77 0.31
N THR A 107 -12.67 6.39 1.35
CA THR A 107 -12.87 7.81 1.62
C THR A 107 -12.43 8.69 0.44
N ARG A 108 -11.27 8.41 -0.16
CA ARG A 108 -10.81 9.16 -1.33
C ARG A 108 -11.71 8.96 -2.56
N LEU A 109 -12.16 7.73 -2.80
CA LEU A 109 -13.09 7.45 -3.90
C LEU A 109 -14.43 8.18 -3.72
N ARG A 110 -14.98 8.22 -2.50
CA ARG A 110 -16.19 9.01 -2.21
C ARG A 110 -15.98 10.49 -2.51
N VAL A 111 -14.88 11.07 -2.07
CA VAL A 111 -14.54 12.49 -2.35
C VAL A 111 -14.42 12.74 -3.86
N ILE A 112 -13.80 11.83 -4.61
CA ILE A 112 -13.68 11.95 -6.09
C ILE A 112 -15.07 11.93 -6.73
N ILE A 113 -15.91 10.95 -6.40
CA ILE A 113 -17.27 10.82 -6.94
C ILE A 113 -18.09 12.06 -6.63
N TRP A 114 -18.04 12.54 -5.37
CA TRP A 114 -18.76 13.71 -4.95
C TRP A 114 -18.32 14.99 -5.69
N LYS A 115 -17.02 15.17 -5.89
CA LYS A 115 -16.49 16.31 -6.66
C LYS A 115 -16.79 16.20 -8.16
N GLN A 116 -16.95 14.99 -8.71
CA GLN A 116 -17.45 14.81 -10.08
C GLN A 116 -18.93 15.18 -10.20
N TRP A 117 -19.72 15.01 -9.14
CA TRP A 117 -21.09 15.49 -9.05
C TRP A 117 -21.14 16.98 -8.72
N LYS A 118 -20.73 17.81 -9.68
CA LYS A 118 -20.66 19.27 -9.52
C LYS A 118 -22.00 19.91 -9.14
N VAL A 119 -23.12 19.38 -9.65
CA VAL A 119 -24.46 19.98 -9.50
C VAL A 119 -25.29 19.20 -8.48
N PRO A 120 -26.02 19.85 -7.55
CA PRO A 120 -26.87 19.19 -6.55
C PRO A 120 -27.87 18.20 -7.15
N LYS A 121 -28.51 18.54 -8.28
CA LYS A 121 -29.41 17.64 -9.01
C LYS A 121 -28.76 16.30 -9.38
N LYS A 122 -27.49 16.32 -9.80
CA LYS A 122 -26.73 15.12 -10.14
C LYS A 122 -26.33 14.33 -8.89
N ARG A 123 -26.05 15.00 -7.78
CA ARG A 123 -25.78 14.36 -6.48
C ARG A 123 -27.01 13.62 -5.98
N GLN A 124 -28.16 14.28 -5.98
CA GLN A 124 -29.42 13.68 -5.57
C GLN A 124 -29.78 12.47 -6.44
N TRP A 125 -29.70 12.61 -7.78
CA TRP A 125 -29.91 11.50 -8.70
C TRP A 125 -28.96 10.32 -8.46
N GLY A 126 -27.67 10.60 -8.23
CA GLY A 126 -26.67 9.58 -7.95
C GLY A 126 -26.92 8.86 -6.62
N LEU A 127 -27.29 9.58 -5.57
CA LEU A 127 -27.66 9.03 -4.26
C LEU A 127 -28.91 8.16 -4.36
N GLN A 128 -29.95 8.60 -5.07
CA GLN A 128 -31.16 7.81 -5.30
C GLN A 128 -30.88 6.53 -6.09
N LYS A 129 -30.01 6.59 -7.10
CA LYS A 129 -29.57 5.42 -7.85
C LYS A 129 -28.82 4.40 -6.99
N LEU A 130 -28.19 4.85 -5.90
CA LEU A 130 -27.53 4.00 -4.91
C LEU A 130 -28.50 3.48 -3.82
N GLY A 131 -29.79 3.80 -3.90
CA GLY A 131 -30.82 3.33 -2.96
C GLY A 131 -31.08 4.26 -1.77
N VAL A 132 -30.53 5.48 -1.77
CA VAL A 132 -30.80 6.46 -0.71
C VAL A 132 -32.20 7.05 -0.89
N GLY A 133 -32.99 7.10 0.18
CA GLY A 133 -34.33 7.70 0.19
C GLY A 133 -34.34 9.14 -0.34
N LYS A 134 -35.43 9.54 -1.00
CA LYS A 134 -35.54 10.82 -1.74
C LYS A 134 -35.24 12.04 -0.86
N ASP A 135 -35.73 12.04 0.37
CA ASP A 135 -35.60 13.18 1.30
C ASP A 135 -34.18 13.31 1.85
N LEU A 136 -33.58 12.19 2.25
CA LEU A 136 -32.18 12.16 2.68
C LEU A 136 -31.25 12.55 1.53
N ALA A 137 -31.49 12.01 0.33
CA ALA A 137 -30.71 12.36 -0.87
C ALA A 137 -30.80 13.86 -1.19
N ARG A 138 -31.98 14.47 -1.01
CA ARG A 138 -32.18 15.92 -1.18
C ARG A 138 -31.35 16.68 -0.14
N LEU A 139 -31.55 16.42 1.15
CA LEU A 139 -30.80 17.07 2.24
C LEU A 139 -29.28 16.99 2.05
N THR A 140 -28.77 15.79 1.77
CA THR A 140 -27.33 15.56 1.60
C THR A 140 -26.80 16.25 0.34
N SER A 141 -27.56 16.32 -0.75
CA SER A 141 -27.11 16.96 -1.99
C SER A 141 -26.76 18.45 -1.84
N TYR A 142 -27.49 19.16 -0.97
CA TYR A 142 -27.30 20.59 -0.69
C TYR A 142 -26.30 20.86 0.44
N CYS A 143 -25.84 19.85 1.19
CA CYS A 143 -24.85 20.00 2.27
C CYS A 143 -23.43 20.42 1.81
N GLY A 144 -23.24 20.74 0.53
CA GLY A 144 -22.03 21.40 0.05
C GLY A 144 -20.77 20.54 0.15
N ASP A 145 -19.74 21.09 0.78
CA ASP A 145 -18.38 20.54 0.92
C ASP A 145 -18.09 20.00 2.34
N ARG A 146 -19.12 19.52 3.04
CA ARG A 146 -18.94 18.83 4.33
C ARG A 146 -18.46 17.39 4.07
N TYR A 147 -17.17 17.12 4.29
CA TYR A 147 -16.55 15.78 4.17
C TYR A 147 -15.86 15.39 5.46
#